data_AF-A0A961KE80-F1
#
_entry.id   AF-A0A961KE80-F1
#
_cell.length_a   1.000
_cell.length_b   1.000
_cell.length_c   1.000
_cell.angle_alpha   90.00
_cell.angle_beta   90.00
_cell.angle_gamma   90.00
#
_symmetry.space_group_name_H-M   'P 1'
#
loop_
_entity.id
_entity.type
_entity.pdbx_description
1 polymer ?
#
loop_
_entity_poly.entity_id
_entity_poly.type
_entity_poly.pdbx_seq_one_letter_code
_entity_poly.pdbx_strand_id
1 'polypeptide(L)'
;MSVLSVLDYLSVFIFALTGALVASRAQLDLVGFVFIASLTAVGGGTVRDVLLNRDLVFWVANPWYLATASVAAVLVFFTAHLLESRRRAIDWLDAGALAVAVPAGVGVAVTLGHGPVVVLIMGMVTGAFGGLMRDVV
;
A
#
# COMPACT_ATOMS: atom_id res chain seq x y z
N MET A 1 1.15 0.39 20.27
CA MET A 1 1.57 0.16 18.87
C MET A 1 2.88 0.90 18.65
N SER A 2 3.83 0.34 17.88
CA SER A 2 5.04 1.09 17.51
C SER A 2 4.72 2.11 16.42
N VAL A 3 5.57 3.14 16.29
CA VAL A 3 5.45 4.12 15.19
C VAL A 3 5.48 3.44 13.83
N LEU A 4 6.32 2.41 13.68
CA LEU A 4 6.45 1.64 12.44
C LEU A 4 5.15 0.94 12.06
N SER A 5 4.48 0.28 13.01
CA SER A 5 3.19 -0.36 12.76
C SER A 5 2.12 0.66 12.35
N VAL A 6 2.11 1.84 12.96
CA VAL A 6 1.16 2.91 12.58
C VAL A 6 1.41 3.36 11.13
N LEU A 7 2.67 3.53 10.74
CA LEU A 7 3.03 3.86 9.36
C LEU A 7 2.64 2.74 8.37
N ASP A 8 2.88 1.47 8.70
CA ASP A 8 2.48 0.35 7.86
C ASP A 8 0.95 0.31 7.66
N TYR A 9 0.15 0.46 8.73
CA TYR A 9 -1.32 0.47 8.62
C TYR A 9 -1.84 1.67 7.82
N LEU A 10 -1.27 2.87 8.04
CA LEU A 10 -1.64 4.06 7.29
C LEU A 10 -1.26 3.91 5.80
N SER A 11 -0.07 3.38 5.51
CA SER A 11 0.38 3.12 4.15
C SER A 11 -0.54 2.14 3.43
N VAL A 12 -0.84 1.00 4.05
CA VAL A 12 -1.78 -0.01 3.54
C VAL A 12 -3.16 0.61 3.27
N PHE A 13 -3.68 1.40 4.21
CA PHE A 13 -4.98 2.02 4.05
C PHE A 13 -5.02 2.98 2.86
N ILE A 14 -4.06 3.91 2.76
CA ILE A 14 -4.05 4.91 1.69
C ILE A 14 -3.81 4.24 0.32
N PHE A 15 -2.89 3.29 0.23
CA PHE A 15 -2.69 2.54 -1.02
C PHE A 15 -3.92 1.72 -1.40
N ALA A 16 -4.60 1.09 -0.46
CA ALA A 16 -5.85 0.39 -0.72
C ALA A 16 -6.93 1.31 -1.30
N LEU A 17 -7.06 2.54 -0.79
CA LEU A 17 -7.98 3.54 -1.35
C LEU A 17 -7.65 3.81 -2.83
N THR A 18 -6.37 4.01 -3.16
CA THR A 18 -5.98 4.26 -4.55
C THR A 18 -6.24 3.06 -5.46
N GLY A 19 -5.94 1.83 -5.00
CA GLY A 19 -6.20 0.60 -5.74
C GLY A 19 -7.69 0.41 -5.99
N ALA A 20 -8.52 0.64 -4.98
CA ALA A 20 -9.97 0.55 -5.11
C ALA A 20 -10.53 1.62 -6.09
N LEU A 21 -9.96 2.83 -6.13
CA LEU A 21 -10.34 3.83 -7.11
C LEU A 21 -9.97 3.43 -8.54
N VAL A 22 -8.85 2.73 -8.74
CA VAL A 22 -8.49 2.16 -10.04
C VAL A 22 -9.45 1.04 -10.43
N ALA A 23 -9.79 0.13 -9.50
CA ALA A 23 -10.81 -0.89 -9.71
C ALA A 23 -12.17 -0.27 -10.11
N SER A 24 -12.55 0.84 -9.48
CA SER A 24 -13.75 1.61 -9.84
C SER A 24 -13.70 2.17 -11.26
N ARG A 25 -12.55 2.70 -11.68
CA ARG A 25 -12.36 3.18 -13.05
C ARG A 25 -12.44 2.03 -14.07
N ALA A 26 -11.96 0.85 -13.71
CA ALA A 26 -12.04 -0.36 -14.50
C ALA A 26 -13.40 -1.08 -14.43
N GLN A 27 -14.39 -0.53 -13.71
CA GLN A 27 -15.75 -1.09 -13.57
C GLN A 27 -15.75 -2.54 -13.04
N LEU A 28 -14.84 -2.86 -12.13
CA LEU A 28 -14.78 -4.19 -11.50
C LEU A 28 -15.90 -4.38 -10.46
N ASP A 29 -16.16 -5.64 -10.11
CA ASP A 29 -17.06 -5.99 -9.02
C ASP A 29 -16.38 -5.84 -7.64
N LEU A 30 -17.13 -6.08 -6.56
CA LEU A 30 -16.60 -5.92 -5.19
C LEU A 30 -15.37 -6.81 -4.93
N VAL A 31 -15.36 -8.02 -5.50
CA VAL A 31 -14.22 -8.94 -5.38
C VAL A 31 -12.99 -8.33 -6.06
N GLY A 32 -13.14 -7.80 -7.28
CA GLY A 32 -12.10 -7.06 -7.97
C GLY A 32 -11.59 -5.84 -7.20
N PHE A 33 -12.48 -5.10 -6.52
CA PHE A 33 -12.07 -3.99 -5.65
C PHE A 33 -11.17 -4.48 -4.50
N VAL A 34 -11.59 -5.51 -3.77
CA VAL A 34 -10.81 -6.06 -2.66
C VAL A 34 -9.47 -6.58 -3.15
N PHE A 35 -9.45 -7.26 -4.31
CA PHE A 35 -8.23 -7.78 -4.90
C PHE A 35 -7.25 -6.67 -5.30
N ILE A 36 -7.66 -5.70 -6.12
CA ILE A 36 -6.79 -4.62 -6.60
C ILE A 36 -6.35 -3.72 -5.43
N ALA A 37 -7.24 -3.42 -4.49
CA ALA A 37 -6.88 -2.66 -3.29
C ALA A 37 -5.83 -3.39 -2.45
N SER A 38 -6.00 -4.69 -2.22
CA SER A 38 -5.04 -5.51 -1.46
C SER A 38 -3.70 -5.60 -2.19
N LEU A 39 -3.71 -5.85 -3.50
CA LEU A 39 -2.51 -5.90 -4.34
C LEU A 39 -1.71 -4.59 -4.25
N THR A 40 -2.39 -3.45 -4.39
CA THR A 40 -1.79 -2.11 -4.28
C THR A 40 -1.23 -1.88 -2.87
N ALA A 41 -2.00 -2.23 -1.85
CA ALA A 41 -1.69 -1.97 -0.45
C ALA A 41 -0.50 -2.79 0.07
N VAL A 42 -0.39 -4.06 -0.34
CA VAL A 42 0.66 -4.95 0.14
C VAL A 42 1.85 -5.04 -0.81
N GLY A 43 1.71 -4.60 -2.06
CA GLY A 43 2.71 -4.80 -3.11
C GLY A 43 4.09 -4.26 -2.75
N GLY A 44 4.17 -2.99 -2.35
CA GLY A 44 5.44 -2.35 -1.97
C GLY A 44 6.11 -3.02 -0.76
N GLY A 45 5.35 -3.26 0.31
CA GLY A 45 5.85 -3.95 1.50
C GLY A 45 6.25 -5.40 1.24
N THR A 46 5.57 -6.10 0.33
CA THR A 46 5.91 -7.47 -0.08
C THR A 46 7.26 -7.49 -0.80
N VAL A 47 7.47 -6.60 -1.77
CA VAL A 47 8.76 -6.52 -2.49
C VAL A 47 9.89 -6.17 -1.52
N ARG A 48 9.68 -5.19 -0.63
CA ARG A 48 10.62 -4.87 0.46
C ARG A 48 10.97 -6.11 1.28
N ASP A 49 9.97 -6.80 1.79
CA ASP A 49 10.17 -7.91 2.74
C ASP A 49 10.89 -9.09 2.08
N VAL A 50 10.60 -9.38 0.81
CA VAL A 50 11.29 -10.40 0.02
C VAL A 50 12.74 -10.00 -0.25
N LEU A 51 12.99 -8.74 -0.66
CA LEU A 51 14.36 -8.25 -0.94
C LEU A 51 15.23 -8.22 0.33
N LEU A 52 14.63 -7.96 1.48
CA LEU A 52 15.30 -7.97 2.78
C LEU A 52 15.36 -9.38 3.41
N ASN A 53 14.91 -10.41 2.69
CA ASN A 53 14.91 -11.80 3.13
C ASN A 53 14.27 -12.01 4.51
N ARG A 54 13.09 -11.39 4.73
CA ARG A 54 12.31 -11.61 5.95
C ARG A 54 11.60 -12.95 5.89
N ASP A 55 11.55 -13.66 7.03
CA ASP A 55 10.95 -15.00 7.13
C ASP A 55 9.49 -15.04 6.63
N LEU A 56 8.72 -13.99 6.93
CA LEU A 56 7.34 -13.82 6.47
C LEU A 56 7.14 -12.38 5.99
N VAL A 57 6.39 -12.23 4.91
CA VAL A 57 5.88 -10.92 4.47
C VAL A 57 4.87 -10.40 5.49
N PHE A 58 4.87 -9.08 5.72
CA PHE A 58 4.20 -8.45 6.86
C PHE A 58 2.71 -8.77 6.99
N TRP A 59 2.00 -8.90 5.87
CA TRP A 59 0.56 -9.19 5.85
C TRP A 59 0.23 -10.68 6.05
N VAL A 60 1.18 -11.59 5.80
CA VAL A 60 1.05 -13.00 6.17
C VAL A 60 1.32 -13.16 7.67
N ALA A 61 2.32 -12.46 8.19
CA ALA A 61 2.59 -12.43 9.63
C ALA A 61 1.43 -11.78 10.43
N ASN A 62 0.76 -10.78 9.83
CA ASN A 62 -0.38 -10.12 10.44
C ASN A 62 -1.50 -9.87 9.40
N PRO A 63 -2.50 -10.77 9.31
CA PRO A 63 -3.60 -10.66 8.35
C PRO A 63 -4.50 -9.43 8.52
N TRP A 64 -4.41 -8.70 9.63
CA TRP A 64 -5.19 -7.48 9.84
C TRP A 64 -4.89 -6.40 8.81
N TYR A 65 -3.72 -6.41 8.17
CA TYR A 65 -3.43 -5.50 7.05
C TYR A 65 -4.35 -5.76 5.85
N LEU A 66 -4.68 -7.01 5.54
CA LEU A 66 -5.64 -7.35 4.49
C LEU A 66 -7.06 -6.96 4.88
N ALA A 67 -7.41 -7.07 6.16
CA ALA A 67 -8.69 -6.57 6.65
C ALA A 67 -8.80 -5.06 6.47
N THR A 68 -7.75 -4.29 6.78
CA THR A 68 -7.68 -2.84 6.53
C THR A 68 -7.86 -2.51 5.05
N ALA A 69 -7.15 -3.23 4.16
CA ALA A 69 -7.29 -3.03 2.71
C ALA A 69 -8.72 -3.37 2.22
N SER A 70 -9.32 -4.42 2.75
CA SER A 70 -10.69 -4.83 2.41
C SER A 70 -11.72 -3.80 2.87
N VAL A 71 -11.58 -3.24 4.06
CA VAL A 71 -12.44 -2.16 4.56
C VAL A 71 -12.31 -0.92 3.67
N ALA A 72 -11.09 -0.53 3.29
CA ALA A 72 -10.87 0.58 2.36
C ALA A 72 -11.51 0.31 0.99
N ALA A 73 -11.39 -0.90 0.45
CA ALA A 73 -12.04 -1.31 -0.79
C ALA A 73 -13.56 -1.21 -0.72
N VAL A 74 -14.19 -1.73 0.34
CA VAL A 74 -15.64 -1.65 0.54
C VAL A 74 -16.10 -0.20 0.66
N LEU A 75 -15.37 0.63 1.42
CA LEU A 75 -15.66 2.06 1.54
C LEU A 75 -15.64 2.74 0.17
N VAL A 76 -14.59 2.52 -0.63
CA VAL A 76 -14.47 3.11 -1.97
C VAL A 76 -15.51 2.53 -2.94
N PHE A 77 -15.83 1.25 -2.86
CA PHE A 77 -16.88 0.64 -3.69
C PHE A 77 -18.20 1.40 -3.58
N PHE A 78 -18.61 1.76 -2.35
CA PHE A 78 -19.83 2.51 -2.13
C PHE A 78 -19.69 4.03 -2.30
N THR A 79 -18.47 4.60 -2.22
CA THR A 79 -18.28 6.07 -2.23
C THR A 79 -17.64 6.62 -3.49
N ALA A 80 -17.10 5.78 -4.38
CA ALA A 80 -16.37 6.22 -5.58
C ALA A 80 -17.22 6.99 -6.60
N HIS A 81 -18.55 6.93 -6.50
CA HIS A 81 -19.48 7.72 -7.31
C HIS A 81 -19.64 9.16 -6.82
N LEU A 82 -19.25 9.46 -5.57
CA LEU A 82 -19.31 10.80 -4.98
C LEU A 82 -18.11 11.68 -5.38
N LEU A 83 -17.06 11.08 -5.94
CA LEU A 83 -15.83 11.80 -6.31
C LEU A 83 -15.97 12.42 -7.71
N GLU A 84 -15.78 13.74 -7.78
CA GLU A 84 -15.81 14.51 -9.03
C GLU A 84 -14.73 14.06 -10.03
N SER A 85 -13.51 13.77 -9.55
CA SER A 85 -12.43 13.21 -10.36
C SER A 85 -11.67 12.13 -9.60
N ARG A 86 -11.95 10.86 -9.95
CA ARG A 86 -11.23 9.70 -9.40
C ARG A 86 -9.73 9.78 -9.66
N ARG A 87 -9.32 10.32 -10.81
CA ARG A 87 -7.90 10.47 -11.17
C ARG A 87 -7.20 11.46 -10.24
N ARG A 88 -7.76 12.65 -10.03
CA ARG A 88 -7.19 13.64 -9.11
C ARG A 88 -7.11 13.08 -7.68
N ALA A 89 -8.12 12.33 -7.24
CA ALA A 89 -8.10 11.67 -5.94
C ALA A 89 -6.96 10.64 -5.85
N ILE A 90 -6.75 9.83 -6.89
CA ILE A 90 -5.61 8.88 -6.95
C ILE A 90 -4.28 9.64 -6.81
N ASP A 91 -4.06 10.71 -7.59
CA ASP A 91 -2.78 11.43 -7.59
C ASP A 91 -2.43 12.00 -6.19
N TRP A 92 -3.40 12.58 -5.47
CA TRP A 92 -3.19 13.12 -4.12
C TRP A 92 -3.03 12.03 -3.06
N LEU A 93 -3.83 10.98 -3.14
CA LEU A 93 -3.71 9.85 -2.23
C LEU A 93 -2.37 9.12 -2.44
N ASP A 94 -1.89 9.01 -3.67
CA ASP A 94 -0.60 8.39 -3.99
C ASP A 94 0.57 9.20 -3.39
N ALA A 95 0.53 10.54 -3.51
CA ALA A 95 1.49 11.41 -2.83
C ALA A 95 1.47 11.22 -1.30
N GLY A 96 0.28 11.12 -0.70
CA GLY A 96 0.12 10.80 0.72
C GLY A 96 0.63 9.41 1.09
N ALA A 97 0.40 8.42 0.24
CA ALA A 97 0.88 7.05 0.43
C ALA A 97 2.41 7.01 0.42
N LEU A 98 3.05 7.69 -0.54
CA LEU A 98 4.51 7.81 -0.62
C LEU A 98 5.11 8.46 0.65
N ALA A 99 4.47 9.51 1.16
CA ALA A 99 4.91 10.21 2.37
C ALA A 99 4.91 9.31 3.62
N VAL A 100 4.08 8.27 3.65
CA VAL A 100 3.98 7.32 4.79
C VAL A 100 4.79 6.05 4.54
N ALA A 101 4.72 5.50 3.33
CA ALA A 101 5.33 4.23 2.94
C ALA A 101 6.85 4.29 2.90
N VAL A 102 7.43 5.42 2.46
CA VAL A 102 8.88 5.58 2.41
C VAL A 102 9.49 5.53 3.83
N PRO A 103 9.01 6.31 4.83
CA PRO A 103 9.44 6.16 6.21
C PRO A 103 9.21 4.77 6.79
N ALA A 104 8.12 4.08 6.44
CA ALA A 104 7.87 2.70 6.88
C ALA A 104 8.95 1.74 6.35
N GLY A 105 9.27 1.81 5.05
CA GLY A 105 10.33 1.02 4.44
C GLY A 105 11.72 1.30 5.02
N VAL A 106 12.03 2.58 5.22
CA VAL A 106 13.26 3.03 5.89
C VAL A 106 13.35 2.45 7.30
N GLY A 107 12.27 2.56 8.09
CA GLY A 107 12.23 2.06 9.45
C GLY A 107 12.50 0.56 9.53
N VAL A 108 11.87 -0.23 8.67
CA VAL A 108 12.13 -1.68 8.59
C VAL A 108 13.60 -1.96 8.27
N ALA A 109 14.16 -1.35 7.22
CA ALA A 109 15.55 -1.60 6.81
C ALA A 109 16.57 -1.19 7.89
N VAL A 110 16.31 -0.10 8.61
CA VAL A 110 17.14 0.35 9.74
C VAL A 110 17.07 -0.65 10.90
N THR A 111 15.87 -1.14 11.25
CA THR A 111 15.73 -2.13 12.35
C THR A 111 16.41 -3.46 12.06
N LEU A 112 16.61 -3.80 10.78
CA LEU A 112 17.37 -4.96 10.35
C LEU A 112 18.89 -4.72 10.28
N GLY A 113 19.36 -3.51 10.64
CA GLY A 113 20.79 -3.19 10.71
C GLY A 113 21.47 -3.00 9.34
N HIS A 114 20.71 -2.75 8.28
CA HIS A 114 21.28 -2.54 6.95
C HIS A 114 21.95 -1.17 6.80
N GLY A 115 22.93 -1.10 5.88
CA GLY A 115 23.65 0.14 5.57
C GLY A 115 22.79 1.20 4.87
N PRO A 116 23.25 2.47 4.83
CA PRO A 116 22.45 3.62 4.40
C PRO A 116 21.94 3.53 2.96
N VAL A 117 22.73 2.96 2.04
CA VAL A 117 22.32 2.78 0.64
C VAL A 117 21.12 1.83 0.54
N VAL A 118 21.16 0.70 1.26
CA VAL A 118 20.06 -0.27 1.29
C VAL A 118 18.81 0.36 1.92
N VAL A 119 18.97 1.10 3.01
CA VAL A 119 17.87 1.80 3.69
C VAL A 119 17.16 2.77 2.74
N LEU A 120 17.91 3.59 1.98
CA LEU A 120 17.34 4.52 1.02
C LEU A 120 16.58 3.79 -0.10
N ILE A 121 17.20 2.77 -0.70
CA ILE A 121 16.57 2.00 -1.78
C ILE A 121 15.32 1.29 -1.28
N MET A 122 15.34 0.69 -0.08
CA MET A 122 14.18 0.02 0.50
C MET A 122 13.03 0.98 0.81
N GLY A 123 13.32 2.19 1.29
CA GLY A 123 12.31 3.24 1.42
C GLY A 123 11.63 3.54 0.09
N MET A 124 12.43 3.80 -0.95
CA MET A 124 11.90 4.08 -2.30
C MET A 124 11.12 2.91 -2.89
N VAL A 125 11.62 1.68 -2.75
CA VAL A 125 10.94 0.46 -3.22
C VAL A 125 9.59 0.32 -2.54
N THR A 126 9.53 0.47 -1.21
CA THR A 126 8.29 0.33 -0.44
C THR A 126 7.22 1.32 -0.89
N GLY A 127 7.60 2.58 -1.16
CA GLY A 127 6.68 3.58 -1.67
C GLY A 127 6.28 3.35 -3.14
N ALA A 128 7.27 3.23 -4.03
CA ALA A 128 6.99 3.21 -5.47
C ALA A 128 6.28 1.94 -5.94
N PHE A 129 6.62 0.78 -5.36
CA PHE A 129 6.05 -0.49 -5.84
C PHE A 129 4.56 -0.65 -5.54
N GLY A 130 4.01 0.05 -4.53
CA GLY A 130 2.57 0.07 -4.30
C GLY A 130 1.80 0.63 -5.50
N GLY A 131 2.13 1.86 -5.91
CA GLY A 131 1.55 2.51 -7.08
C GLY A 131 1.83 1.77 -8.39
N LEU A 132 3.07 1.29 -8.58
CA LEU A 132 3.44 0.50 -9.78
C LEU A 132 2.58 -0.76 -9.95
N MET A 133 2.34 -1.53 -8.87
CA MET A 133 1.53 -2.75 -8.93
C MET A 133 0.10 -2.46 -9.39
N ARG A 134 -0.46 -1.31 -9.00
CA ARG A 134 -1.79 -0.86 -9.42
C ARG A 134 -1.82 -0.37 -10.86
N ASP A 135 -0.78 0.30 -11.31
CA ASP A 135 -0.77 0.98 -12.61
C ASP A 135 -0.40 0.05 -13.77
N VAL A 136 0.21 -1.11 -13.49
CA VAL A 136 0.54 -2.14 -14.49
C VAL A 136 -0.65 -3.05 -14.81
N VAL A 137 -1.56 -3.25 -13.85
CA VAL A 137 -2.75 -4.12 -13.97
C VAL A 137 -3.94 -3.32 -14.50
#